data_AF-A0A841DF67-F1
#
_entry.id   AF-A0A841DF67-F1
#
_cell.length_a   1.000
_cell.length_b   1.000
_cell.length_c   1.000
_cell.angle_alpha   90.00
_cell.angle_beta   90.00
_cell.angle_gamma   90.00
#
_symmetry.space_group_name_H-M   'P 1'
#
loop_
_entity.id
_entity.type
_entity.pdbx_description
1 polymer ?
#
loop_
_entity_poly.entity_id
_entity_poly.type
_entity_poly.pdbx_seq_one_letter_code
_entity_poly.pdbx_strand_id
1 'polypeptide(L)'
;MSHPRAPEDPRTPDRPEEPSPPPAGPGPHGAASAAPGPGVSPPVPAGPHDVPSAARLVAAVRDFLESDVLPAVEGRVRFHTRVAANVLGMVERELELGPGQAAAHAARLGGLGFASDAELAAAVREGLDHPGLVAALTEAVRDKLAVANPAYLDG
;
A
#
# COMPACT_ATOMS: atom_id res chain seq x y z
N MET A 1 16.29 75.35 57.57
CA MET A 1 16.24 74.30 56.53
C MET A 1 16.01 72.98 57.26
N SER A 2 14.76 72.59 57.45
CA SER A 2 13.94 71.72 56.57
C SER A 2 14.33 70.24 56.67
N HIS A 3 13.48 69.49 57.38
CA HIS A 3 13.33 68.02 57.34
C HIS A 3 13.14 67.49 55.90
N PRO A 4 13.45 66.20 55.57
CA PRO A 4 12.50 65.09 55.82
C PRO A 4 13.09 63.66 55.97
N ARG A 5 12.15 62.72 56.08
CA ARG A 5 12.14 61.28 56.44
C ARG A 5 12.58 60.32 55.29
N ALA A 6 13.12 59.17 55.69
CA ALA A 6 13.15 57.81 55.06
C ALA A 6 13.86 57.62 53.68
N PRO A 7 14.35 56.39 53.37
CA PRO A 7 13.42 55.38 52.83
C PRO A 7 13.58 53.96 53.42
N GLU A 8 12.46 53.23 53.43
CA GLU A 8 12.37 51.77 53.49
C GLU A 8 12.73 51.16 52.11
N ASP A 9 13.39 49.99 52.09
CA ASP A 9 13.17 48.81 51.21
C ASP A 9 14.40 47.86 51.36
N PRO A 10 14.37 46.56 50.97
CA PRO A 10 13.27 45.88 50.31
C PRO A 10 12.88 44.51 50.86
N ARG A 11 11.60 44.24 50.58
CA ARG A 11 10.92 42.95 50.49
C ARG A 11 11.82 41.82 50.00
N THR A 12 11.70 40.67 50.69
CA THR A 12 12.12 39.34 50.23
C THR A 12 11.69 39.13 48.78
N PRO A 13 12.58 38.63 47.89
CA PRO A 13 12.24 38.40 46.50
C PRO A 13 11.14 37.33 46.37
N ASP A 14 10.16 37.69 45.56
CA ASP A 14 9.08 36.87 45.05
C ASP A 14 9.64 35.61 44.38
N ARG A 15 9.10 34.43 44.74
CA ARG A 15 9.46 33.17 44.08
C ARG A 15 8.86 33.18 42.67
N PRO A 16 9.58 32.75 41.62
CA PRO A 16 8.99 32.65 40.30
C PRO A 16 7.83 31.63 40.32
N GLU A 17 6.64 32.11 39.97
CA GLU A 17 5.43 31.33 39.77
C GLU A 17 5.62 30.42 38.54
N GLU A 18 5.55 29.10 38.77
CA GLU A 18 5.74 28.09 37.73
C GLU A 18 4.52 28.09 36.78
N PRO A 19 4.72 28.18 35.45
CA PRO A 19 3.60 28.29 34.52
C PRO A 19 2.77 27.00 34.45
N SER A 20 1.46 27.15 34.62
CA SER A 20 0.46 26.07 34.55
C SER A 20 0.42 25.41 33.16
N PRO A 21 0.25 24.07 33.06
CA PRO A 21 0.20 23.38 31.77
C PRO A 21 -1.06 23.74 30.96
N PRO A 22 -1.00 23.72 29.61
CA PRO A 22 -2.14 24.05 28.75
C PRO A 22 -3.25 22.98 28.82
N PRO A 23 -4.53 23.35 28.59
CA PRO A 23 -5.64 22.41 28.65
C PRO A 23 -5.61 21.40 27.49
N ALA A 24 -5.95 20.15 27.81
CA ALA A 24 -6.08 19.05 26.85
C ALA A 24 -7.16 19.34 25.79
N GLY A 25 -6.80 19.17 24.51
CA GLY A 25 -7.70 19.33 23.37
C GLY A 25 -8.80 18.25 23.31
N PRO A 26 -9.88 18.50 22.56
CA PRO A 26 -11.01 17.57 22.47
C PRO A 26 -10.63 16.31 21.68
N GLY A 27 -10.89 15.14 22.26
CA GLY A 27 -10.66 13.84 21.63
C GLY A 27 -11.57 13.59 20.41
N PRO A 28 -11.13 12.77 19.43
CA PRO A 28 -11.92 12.53 18.25
C PRO A 28 -13.12 11.62 18.52
N HIS A 29 -14.20 11.93 17.81
CA HIS A 29 -15.52 11.34 17.86
C HIS A 29 -15.55 9.85 17.50
N GLY A 30 -16.59 9.17 18.03
CA GLY A 30 -16.77 7.73 17.99
C GLY A 30 -16.91 7.15 16.58
N ALA A 31 -16.27 5.99 16.40
CA ALA A 31 -16.40 5.15 15.23
C ALA A 31 -17.72 4.35 15.32
N ALA A 32 -18.63 4.62 14.39
CA ALA A 32 -19.74 3.74 14.08
C ALA A 32 -19.18 2.45 13.43
N SER A 33 -19.56 1.31 13.99
CA SER A 33 -19.22 -0.03 13.50
C SER A 33 -19.90 -0.28 12.16
N ALA A 34 -19.10 -0.54 11.11
CA ALA A 34 -19.56 -1.13 9.86
C ALA A 34 -19.01 -2.56 9.77
N ALA A 35 -19.91 -3.52 9.52
CA ALA A 35 -19.59 -4.95 9.42
C ALA A 35 -18.69 -5.27 8.21
N PRO A 36 -17.82 -6.29 8.28
CA PRO A 36 -16.95 -6.66 7.16
C PRO A 36 -17.69 -7.53 6.12
N GLY A 37 -17.51 -7.21 4.84
CA GLY A 37 -17.88 -8.07 3.71
C GLY A 37 -16.97 -9.31 3.58
N PRO A 38 -17.35 -10.32 2.77
CA PRO A 38 -16.66 -11.59 2.73
C PRO A 38 -15.38 -11.51 1.89
N GLY A 39 -14.23 -11.75 2.53
CA GLY A 39 -12.93 -11.86 1.85
C GLY A 39 -11.73 -11.49 2.70
N VAL A 40 -11.63 -12.01 3.93
CA VAL A 40 -10.44 -11.78 4.78
C VAL A 40 -9.49 -12.99 4.69
N SER A 41 -8.31 -12.78 4.10
CA SER A 41 -7.16 -13.70 4.19
C SER A 41 -6.77 -13.94 5.65
N PRO A 42 -6.20 -15.11 6.00
CA PRO A 42 -5.94 -15.48 7.39
C PRO A 42 -4.92 -14.54 8.06
N PRO A 43 -5.03 -14.30 9.37
CA PRO A 43 -4.05 -13.50 10.11
C PRO A 43 -2.72 -14.24 10.24
N VAL A 44 -1.65 -13.61 9.74
CA VAL A 44 -0.25 -14.01 10.00
C VAL A 44 0.05 -13.70 11.48
N PRO A 45 0.74 -14.58 12.25
CA PRO A 45 0.93 -14.37 13.68
C PRO A 45 1.75 -13.11 13.98
N ALA A 46 1.13 -12.22 14.75
CA ALA A 46 1.59 -10.90 15.17
C ALA A 46 2.75 -10.96 16.16
N GLY A 47 3.88 -10.32 15.82
CA GLY A 47 4.87 -9.87 16.79
C GLY A 47 4.53 -8.45 17.30
N PRO A 48 5.29 -7.89 18.26
CA PRO A 48 5.01 -6.58 18.89
C PRO A 48 4.98 -5.37 17.94
N HIS A 49 5.38 -5.59 16.69
CA HIS A 49 5.27 -4.64 15.60
C HIS A 49 4.46 -5.31 14.49
N ASP A 50 3.13 -5.16 14.54
CA ASP A 50 2.24 -5.47 13.42
C ASP A 50 2.47 -4.42 12.32
N VAL A 51 3.60 -4.56 11.62
CA VAL A 51 3.91 -3.69 10.49
C VAL A 51 2.99 -4.10 9.34
N PRO A 52 2.25 -3.16 8.73
CA PRO A 52 1.40 -3.49 7.59
C PRO A 52 2.22 -4.13 6.46
N SER A 53 1.64 -5.17 5.84
CA SER A 53 2.21 -5.80 4.64
C SER A 53 2.47 -4.77 3.54
N ALA A 54 3.43 -5.03 2.66
CA ALA A 54 3.70 -4.18 1.49
C ALA A 54 2.43 -3.88 0.68
N ALA A 55 1.55 -4.87 0.47
CA ALA A 55 0.27 -4.68 -0.24
C ALA A 55 -0.61 -3.63 0.43
N ARG A 56 -0.81 -3.72 1.76
CA ARG A 56 -1.53 -2.69 2.54
C ARG A 56 -0.91 -1.29 2.44
N LEU A 57 0.42 -1.20 2.48
CA LEU A 57 1.12 0.09 2.35
C LEU A 57 0.88 0.69 0.96
N VAL A 58 0.98 -0.11 -0.10
CA VAL A 58 0.72 0.30 -1.48
C VAL A 58 -0.73 0.75 -1.64
N ALA A 59 -1.70 -0.03 -1.13
CA ALA A 59 -3.11 0.32 -1.17
C ALA A 59 -3.39 1.65 -0.46
N ALA A 60 -2.85 1.85 0.74
CA ALA A 60 -3.03 3.10 1.49
C ALA A 60 -2.48 4.33 0.73
N VAL A 61 -1.32 4.20 0.08
CA VAL A 61 -0.75 5.28 -0.74
C VAL A 61 -1.63 5.54 -1.97
N ARG A 62 -2.09 4.49 -2.64
CA ARG A 62 -2.97 4.61 -3.80
C ARG A 62 -4.27 5.32 -3.44
N ASP A 63 -4.91 4.93 -2.34
CA ASP A 63 -6.15 5.55 -1.86
C ASP A 63 -5.99 7.04 -1.57
N PHE A 64 -4.88 7.43 -0.93
CA PHE A 64 -4.55 8.84 -0.70
C PHE A 64 -4.34 9.62 -2.02
N LEU A 65 -3.63 9.02 -2.98
CA LEU A 65 -3.43 9.65 -4.28
C LEU A 65 -4.77 9.85 -5.02
N GLU A 66 -5.67 8.88 -4.96
CA GLU A 66 -6.98 8.93 -5.62
C GLU A 66 -7.96 9.86 -4.92
N SER A 67 -8.01 9.85 -3.59
CA SER A 67 -9.02 10.55 -2.78
C SER A 67 -8.65 11.99 -2.45
N ASP A 68 -7.39 12.25 -2.10
CA ASP A 68 -6.96 13.56 -1.60
C ASP A 68 -6.17 14.34 -2.65
N VAL A 69 -5.21 13.69 -3.32
CA VAL A 69 -4.29 14.38 -4.22
C VAL A 69 -4.96 14.65 -5.56
N LEU A 70 -5.58 13.65 -6.18
CA LEU A 70 -6.11 13.75 -7.55
C LEU A 70 -7.15 14.87 -7.74
N PRO A 71 -8.06 15.15 -6.78
CA PRO A 71 -8.97 16.29 -6.87
C PRO A 71 -8.30 17.65 -6.65
N ALA A 72 -7.16 17.70 -5.96
CA ALA A 72 -6.47 18.92 -5.55
C ALA A 72 -5.43 19.43 -6.56
N VAL A 73 -5.12 18.66 -7.60
CA VAL A 73 -4.09 19.00 -8.60
C VAL A 73 -4.66 19.10 -10.01
N GLU A 74 -4.01 19.89 -10.86
CA GLU A 74 -4.43 20.13 -12.24
C GLU A 74 -3.30 19.87 -13.27
N GLY A 75 -3.67 19.93 -14.55
CA GLY A 75 -2.74 19.85 -15.67
C GLY A 75 -1.86 18.59 -15.65
N ARG A 76 -0.56 18.79 -15.84
CA ARG A 76 0.44 17.71 -15.92
C ARG A 76 0.53 16.91 -14.61
N VAL A 77 0.42 17.57 -13.46
CA VAL A 77 0.51 16.89 -12.15
C VAL A 77 -0.65 15.93 -11.98
N ARG A 78 -1.87 16.38 -12.33
CA ARG A 78 -3.07 15.52 -12.32
C ARG A 78 -2.92 14.28 -13.18
N PHE A 79 -2.34 14.42 -14.37
CA PHE A 79 -2.06 13.28 -15.23
C PHE A 79 -1.10 12.29 -14.57
N HIS A 80 0.03 12.75 -14.04
CA HIS A 80 0.99 11.87 -13.38
C HIS A 80 0.45 11.22 -12.11
N THR A 81 -0.42 11.89 -11.33
CA THR A 81 -1.10 11.28 -10.18
C THR A 81 -1.95 10.07 -10.61
N ARG A 82 -2.69 10.18 -11.72
CA ARG A 82 -3.46 9.03 -12.27
C ARG A 82 -2.55 7.90 -12.71
N VAL A 83 -1.43 8.21 -13.36
CA VAL A 83 -0.45 7.21 -13.78
C VAL A 83 0.14 6.50 -12.55
N ALA A 84 0.52 7.25 -11.52
CA ALA A 84 1.05 6.69 -10.28
C ALA A 84 0.03 5.77 -9.59
N ALA A 85 -1.23 6.21 -9.44
CA ALA A 85 -2.29 5.38 -8.86
C ALA A 85 -2.51 4.07 -9.66
N ASN A 86 -2.50 4.15 -10.98
CA ASN A 86 -2.63 2.96 -11.83
C ASN A 86 -1.46 1.99 -11.68
N VAL A 87 -0.22 2.49 -11.63
CA VAL A 87 0.99 1.68 -11.40
C VAL A 87 0.95 1.03 -10.02
N LEU A 88 0.54 1.76 -8.97
CA LEU A 88 0.37 1.19 -7.64
C LEU A 88 -0.69 0.08 -7.63
N GLY A 89 -1.79 0.23 -8.38
CA GLY A 89 -2.77 -0.84 -8.55
C GLY A 89 -2.19 -2.09 -9.24
N MET A 90 -1.27 -1.93 -10.20
CA MET A 90 -0.56 -3.06 -10.81
C MET A 90 0.32 -3.77 -9.77
N VAL A 91 1.08 -3.01 -8.98
CA VAL A 91 1.95 -3.55 -7.92
C VAL A 91 1.12 -4.27 -6.85
N GLU A 92 -0.01 -3.70 -6.44
CA GLU A 92 -0.95 -4.32 -5.51
C GLU A 92 -1.39 -5.71 -6.00
N ARG A 93 -1.88 -5.80 -7.25
CA ARG A 93 -2.28 -7.08 -7.84
C ARG A 93 -1.13 -8.07 -8.01
N GLU A 94 0.08 -7.58 -8.32
CA GLU A 94 1.27 -8.45 -8.39
C GLU A 94 1.60 -9.05 -7.02
N LEU A 95 1.54 -8.25 -5.95
CA LEU A 95 1.78 -8.73 -4.59
C LEU A 95 0.74 -9.76 -4.15
N GLU A 96 -0.52 -9.60 -4.57
CA GLU A 96 -1.62 -10.49 -4.21
C GLU A 96 -1.65 -11.78 -5.04
N LEU A 97 -1.49 -11.68 -6.36
CA LEU A 97 -1.66 -12.79 -7.30
C LEU A 97 -0.35 -13.52 -7.61
N GLY A 98 0.79 -12.81 -7.56
CA GLY A 98 2.08 -13.28 -8.03
C GLY A 98 2.52 -14.63 -7.46
N PRO A 99 2.48 -14.87 -6.13
CA PRO A 99 2.87 -16.15 -5.56
C PRO A 99 2.04 -17.33 -6.10
N GLY A 100 0.72 -17.14 -6.22
CA GLY A 100 -0.18 -18.17 -6.76
C GLY A 100 0.05 -18.42 -8.25
N GLN A 101 0.22 -17.35 -9.03
CA GLN A 101 0.50 -17.43 -10.46
C GLN A 101 1.85 -18.10 -10.75
N ALA A 102 2.88 -17.83 -9.94
CA ALA A 102 4.19 -18.47 -10.07
C ALA A 102 4.11 -19.99 -9.83
N ALA A 103 3.37 -20.43 -8.79
CA ALA A 103 3.14 -21.84 -8.52
C ALA A 103 2.34 -22.52 -9.64
N ALA A 104 1.27 -21.88 -10.13
CA ALA A 104 0.48 -22.37 -11.25
C ALA A 104 1.30 -22.48 -12.54
N HIS A 105 2.16 -21.49 -12.81
CA HIS A 105 3.06 -21.50 -13.96
C HIS A 105 4.07 -22.65 -13.91
N ALA A 106 4.71 -22.87 -12.76
CA ALA A 106 5.61 -24.01 -12.57
C ALA A 106 4.89 -25.35 -12.78
N ALA A 107 3.65 -25.50 -12.30
CA ALA A 107 2.85 -26.69 -12.52
C ALA A 107 2.51 -26.91 -14.00
N ARG A 108 2.16 -25.83 -14.74
CA ARG A 108 1.91 -25.89 -16.19
C ARG A 108 3.17 -26.30 -16.95
N LEU A 109 4.33 -25.71 -16.64
CA LEU A 109 5.61 -26.11 -17.24
C LEU A 109 5.93 -27.58 -16.98
N GLY A 110 5.78 -28.04 -15.74
CA GLY A 110 5.96 -29.45 -15.38
C GLY A 110 5.02 -30.39 -16.14
N GLY A 111 3.76 -29.98 -16.35
CA GLY A 111 2.80 -30.72 -17.16
C GLY A 111 3.17 -30.82 -18.65
N LEU A 112 3.98 -29.89 -19.16
CA LEU A 112 4.57 -29.94 -20.51
C LEU A 112 5.92 -30.68 -20.55
N GLY A 113 6.47 -31.08 -19.40
CA GLY A 113 7.76 -31.75 -19.29
C GLY A 113 8.98 -30.81 -19.25
N PHE A 114 8.80 -29.53 -18.91
CA PHE A 114 9.87 -28.54 -18.84
C PHE A 114 10.04 -27.99 -17.41
N ALA A 115 11.27 -27.69 -17.02
CA ALA A 115 11.57 -27.08 -15.73
C ALA A 115 11.61 -25.55 -15.79
N SER A 116 11.71 -24.97 -16.98
CA SER A 116 11.77 -23.52 -17.17
C SER A 116 11.19 -23.03 -18.50
N ASP A 117 10.86 -21.75 -18.56
CA ASP A 117 10.47 -21.06 -19.80
C ASP A 117 11.59 -21.09 -20.85
N ALA A 118 12.86 -21.09 -20.42
CA ALA A 118 14.00 -21.12 -21.33
C ALA A 118 14.09 -22.46 -22.08
N GLU A 119 13.87 -23.57 -21.38
CA GLU A 119 13.79 -24.92 -21.96
C GLU A 119 12.60 -25.04 -22.89
N LEU A 120 11.41 -24.63 -22.45
CA LEU A 120 10.21 -24.64 -23.28
C LEU A 120 10.44 -23.82 -24.56
N ALA A 121 10.99 -22.61 -24.45
CA ALA A 121 11.26 -21.76 -25.60
C ALA A 121 12.29 -22.37 -26.57
N ALA A 122 13.28 -23.12 -26.06
CA ALA A 122 14.22 -23.87 -26.91
C ALA A 122 13.51 -24.98 -27.68
N ALA A 123 12.70 -25.79 -26.99
CA ALA A 123 11.94 -26.86 -27.63
C ALA A 123 10.95 -26.34 -28.68
N VAL A 124 10.28 -25.21 -28.42
CA VAL A 124 9.40 -24.55 -29.40
C VAL A 124 10.17 -24.13 -30.65
N ARG A 125 11.40 -23.59 -30.50
CA ARG A 125 12.26 -23.24 -31.66
C ARG A 125 12.72 -24.48 -32.44
N GLU A 126 12.83 -25.62 -31.78
CA GLU A 126 13.16 -26.92 -32.40
C GLU A 126 11.93 -27.64 -32.97
N GLY A 127 10.74 -27.05 -32.87
CA GLY A 127 9.52 -27.58 -33.47
C GLY A 127 8.69 -28.47 -32.54
N LEU A 128 8.72 -28.23 -31.23
CA LEU A 128 7.82 -28.88 -30.27
C LEU A 128 6.37 -28.81 -30.74
N ASP A 129 5.77 -29.99 -30.93
CA ASP A 129 4.34 -30.16 -31.16
C ASP A 129 3.72 -30.83 -29.93
N HIS A 130 3.12 -30.04 -29.06
CA HIS A 130 2.48 -30.51 -27.83
C HIS A 130 1.05 -29.98 -27.72
N PRO A 131 0.02 -30.84 -27.58
CA PRO A 131 -1.38 -30.42 -27.63
C PRO A 131 -1.77 -29.44 -26.50
N GLY A 132 -1.10 -29.52 -25.36
CA GLY A 132 -1.31 -28.61 -24.23
C GLY A 132 -0.56 -27.27 -24.31
N LEU A 133 0.29 -27.05 -25.31
CA LEU A 133 1.18 -25.88 -25.37
C LEU A 133 0.39 -24.57 -25.43
N VAL A 134 -0.55 -24.48 -26.37
CA VAL A 134 -1.34 -23.27 -26.58
C VAL A 134 -2.13 -22.93 -25.32
N ALA A 135 -2.79 -23.92 -24.72
CA ALA A 135 -3.55 -23.73 -23.48
C ALA A 135 -2.66 -23.21 -22.33
N ALA A 136 -1.46 -23.78 -22.14
CA ALA A 136 -0.55 -23.35 -21.10
C ALA A 136 -0.06 -21.90 -21.30
N LEU A 137 0.26 -21.51 -22.54
CA LEU A 137 0.66 -20.15 -22.87
C LEU A 137 -0.50 -19.15 -22.73
N THR A 138 -1.71 -19.54 -23.11
CA THR A 138 -2.92 -18.73 -22.92
C THR A 138 -3.14 -18.43 -21.44
N GLU A 139 -3.08 -19.44 -20.57
CA GLU A 139 -3.22 -19.23 -19.12
C GLU A 139 -2.10 -18.34 -18.55
N ALA A 140 -0.85 -18.53 -18.99
CA ALA A 140 0.25 -17.65 -18.58
C ALA A 140 0.04 -16.18 -19.01
N VAL A 141 -0.58 -15.94 -20.17
CA VAL A 141 -0.93 -14.59 -20.62
C VAL A 141 -2.11 -14.03 -19.81
N ARG A 142 -3.13 -14.85 -19.53
CA ARG A 142 -4.25 -14.45 -18.67
C ARG A 142 -3.77 -14.02 -17.27
N ASP A 143 -2.84 -14.76 -16.69
CA ASP A 143 -2.20 -14.43 -15.41
C ASP A 143 -1.52 -13.04 -15.48
N LYS A 144 -0.73 -12.78 -16.53
CA LYS A 144 -0.08 -11.48 -16.75
C LYS A 144 -1.10 -10.34 -16.94
N LEU A 145 -2.18 -10.59 -17.65
CA LEU A 145 -3.24 -9.59 -17.87
C LEU A 145 -4.01 -9.30 -16.59
N ALA A 146 -4.27 -10.29 -15.74
CA ALA A 146 -4.89 -10.08 -14.44
C ALA A 146 -4.10 -9.10 -13.56
N VAL A 147 -2.77 -9.05 -13.69
CA VAL A 147 -1.93 -8.08 -12.98
C VAL A 147 -1.89 -6.73 -13.72
N ALA A 148 -1.55 -6.76 -15.01
CA ALA A 148 -1.29 -5.54 -15.78
C ALA A 148 -2.56 -4.75 -16.08
N ASN A 149 -3.61 -5.40 -16.59
CA ASN A 149 -4.87 -4.77 -16.94
C ASN A 149 -6.00 -5.80 -17.03
N PRO A 150 -6.74 -6.03 -15.91
CA PRO A 150 -7.82 -7.02 -15.84
C PRO A 150 -8.94 -6.82 -16.86
N ALA A 151 -9.19 -5.60 -17.35
CA ALA A 151 -10.28 -5.31 -18.26
C ALA A 151 -10.19 -6.05 -19.61
N TYR A 152 -9.00 -6.57 -19.96
CA TYR A 152 -8.84 -7.43 -21.15
C TYR A 152 -9.32 -8.87 -20.96
N LEU A 153 -9.72 -9.26 -19.74
CA LEU A 153 -10.24 -10.59 -19.44
C LEU A 153 -11.77 -10.69 -19.57
N ASP A 154 -12.46 -9.55 -19.64
CA ASP A 154 -13.93 -9.44 -19.71
C ASP A 154 -14.49 -9.48 -21.15
N GLY A 155 -13.67 -9.91 -22.11
CA GLY A 155 -13.99 -9.94 -23.56
C GLY A 155 -15.00 -10.99 -23.97
#